data_AF-C0BSE3-F1
#
_entry.id   AF-C0BSE3-F1
#
_cell.length_a   1.000
_cell.length_b   1.000
_cell.length_c   1.000
_cell.angle_alpha   90.00
_cell.angle_beta   90.00
_cell.angle_gamma   90.00
#
_symmetry.space_group_name_H-M   'P 1'
#
loop_
_entity.id
_entity.type
_entity.pdbx_description
1 polymer ?
#
loop_
_entity_poly.entity_id
_entity_poly.type
_entity_poly.pdbx_seq_one_letter_code
_entity_poly.pdbx_strand_id
1 'polypeptide(L)'
;MDVNMSIVNDTPTVVLLLVASLVIGCIFGSFLNVVIWRVPNHISLVNPKRSFCPNCEAPIAWYDNIPIISWLVLGAKCRHCKEPIAVRYPIVEALGGLSFLAVTLGALFGAYSPWILPELYVFAAVSIVIAYIDLDHHLILNVVLLPTLIATLALLALASLGTNEWNRLGRAVICAIVLGAFYLLLSIIWKGGMGDGDIKLAFILGLITGWLGWSQFIIGAFAAFFIGGFLSLVLIIGKKVDMHGGIPFGPSMLLGIWLGIFVGAPIATLYLQVTGLA
;
A
#
# COMPACT_ATOMS: atom_id res chain seq x y z
N MET A 1 -11.81 2.72 -24.89
CA MET A 1 -10.85 3.86 -24.84
C MET A 1 -11.57 5.19 -24.90
N ASP A 2 -12.74 5.28 -25.54
CA ASP A 2 -13.44 6.56 -25.78
C ASP A 2 -14.00 7.25 -24.52
N VAL A 3 -14.48 6.49 -23.53
CA VAL A 3 -15.04 7.05 -22.28
C VAL A 3 -13.98 7.69 -21.40
N ASN A 4 -12.77 7.12 -21.34
CA ASN A 4 -11.68 7.73 -20.57
C ASN A 4 -11.19 9.01 -21.24
N MET A 5 -11.13 9.04 -22.58
CA MET A 5 -10.73 10.23 -23.33
C MET A 5 -11.72 11.39 -23.13
N SER A 6 -13.03 11.09 -23.10
CA SER A 6 -14.06 12.11 -22.87
C SER A 6 -14.02 12.67 -21.45
N ILE A 7 -13.72 11.84 -20.44
CA ILE A 7 -13.56 12.28 -19.05
C ILE A 7 -12.30 13.15 -18.90
N VAL A 8 -11.17 12.73 -19.48
CA VAL A 8 -9.90 13.48 -19.39
C VAL A 8 -10.01 14.87 -20.02
N ASN A 9 -10.84 15.02 -21.05
CA ASN A 9 -11.08 16.31 -21.71
C ASN A 9 -12.03 17.23 -20.92
N ASP A 10 -12.74 16.72 -19.92
CA ASP A 10 -13.61 17.51 -19.03
C ASP A 10 -12.85 17.90 -17.75
N THR A 11 -12.18 19.05 -17.82
CA THR A 11 -11.31 19.54 -16.73
C THR A 11 -12.03 19.64 -15.38
N PRO A 12 -13.26 20.18 -15.26
CA PRO A 12 -14.03 20.15 -14.03
C PRO A 12 -14.21 18.74 -13.43
N THR A 13 -14.57 17.75 -14.24
CA THR A 13 -14.78 16.37 -13.76
C THR A 13 -13.47 15.74 -13.30
N VAL A 14 -12.38 15.94 -14.04
CA VAL A 14 -11.05 15.47 -13.63
C VAL A 14 -10.66 16.06 -12.27
N VAL A 15 -10.77 17.38 -12.12
CA VAL A 15 -10.43 18.07 -10.85
C VAL A 15 -11.29 17.56 -9.71
N LEU A 16 -12.61 17.38 -9.93
CA LEU A 16 -13.52 16.86 -8.93
C LEU A 16 -13.13 15.44 -8.48
N LEU A 17 -12.82 14.54 -9.42
CA LEU A 17 -12.41 13.17 -9.11
C LEU A 17 -11.10 13.13 -8.30
N LEU A 18 -10.12 13.95 -8.67
CA LEU A 18 -8.83 14.04 -7.99
C LEU A 18 -8.96 14.60 -6.56
N VAL A 19 -9.75 15.66 -6.39
CA VAL A 19 -10.02 16.23 -5.06
C VAL A 19 -10.81 15.24 -4.21
N ALA A 20 -11.83 14.59 -4.77
CA ALA A 20 -12.59 13.57 -4.06
C ALA A 20 -11.72 12.39 -3.62
N SER A 21 -10.85 11.87 -4.49
CA SER A 21 -9.93 10.78 -4.15
C SER A 21 -8.94 11.17 -3.04
N LEU A 22 -8.41 12.40 -3.09
CA LEU A 22 -7.50 12.92 -2.08
C LEU A 22 -8.20 13.01 -0.71
N VAL A 23 -9.40 13.60 -0.67
CA VAL A 23 -10.18 13.75 0.56
C VAL A 23 -10.58 12.40 1.14
N ILE A 24 -11.10 11.49 0.30
CA ILE A 24 -11.47 10.14 0.72
C ILE A 24 -10.24 9.39 1.24
N GLY A 25 -9.11 9.47 0.53
CA GLY A 25 -7.86 8.86 0.97
C GLY A 25 -7.37 9.38 2.32
N CYS A 26 -7.49 10.69 2.59
CA CYS A 26 -7.17 11.27 3.90
C CYS A 26 -8.10 10.75 5.01
N ILE A 27 -9.40 10.59 4.72
CA ILE A 27 -10.38 10.03 5.67
C ILE A 27 -10.01 8.57 5.99
N PHE A 28 -9.73 7.77 4.96
CA PHE A 28 -9.24 6.41 5.15
C PHE A 28 -7.94 6.40 5.95
N GLY A 29 -6.97 7.25 5.61
CA GLY A 29 -5.71 7.39 6.34
C GLY A 29 -5.91 7.68 7.84
N SER A 30 -6.89 8.50 8.20
CA SER A 30 -7.23 8.75 9.62
C SER A 30 -7.73 7.47 10.31
N PHE A 31 -8.54 6.66 9.62
CA PHE A 31 -8.92 5.33 10.10
C PHE A 31 -7.73 4.36 10.17
N LEU A 32 -6.78 4.41 9.23
CA LEU A 32 -5.60 3.55 9.25
C LEU A 32 -4.73 3.78 10.49
N ASN A 33 -4.63 5.02 11.01
CA ASN A 33 -3.96 5.27 12.29
C ASN A 33 -4.56 4.41 13.43
N VAL A 34 -5.89 4.24 13.44
CA VAL A 34 -6.57 3.38 14.41
C VAL A 34 -6.20 1.91 14.20
N VAL A 35 -6.17 1.43 12.95
CA VAL A 35 -5.81 0.04 12.63
C VAL A 35 -4.38 -0.26 13.02
N ILE A 36 -3.45 0.61 12.63
CA ILE A 36 -2.01 0.49 12.91
C ILE A 36 -1.74 0.42 14.42
N TRP A 37 -2.46 1.20 15.23
CA TRP A 37 -2.29 1.15 16.68
C TRP A 37 -3.03 -0.02 17.34
N ARG A 38 -4.29 -0.28 16.99
CA ARG A 38 -5.12 -1.27 17.70
C ARG A 38 -4.77 -2.72 17.36
N VAL A 39 -4.49 -3.03 16.10
CA VAL A 39 -4.33 -4.42 15.64
C VAL A 39 -3.11 -5.11 16.28
N PRO A 40 -1.90 -4.50 16.33
CA PRO A 40 -0.76 -5.10 17.03
C PRO A 40 -0.97 -5.21 18.54
N ASN A 41 -1.76 -4.31 19.13
CA ASN A 41 -2.07 -4.30 20.56
C ASN A 41 -3.29 -5.19 20.93
N HIS A 42 -3.79 -6.00 19.99
CA HIS A 42 -4.96 -6.86 20.18
C HIS A 42 -6.24 -6.15 20.66
N ILE A 43 -6.37 -4.86 20.36
CA ILE A 43 -7.56 -4.06 20.66
C ILE A 43 -8.56 -4.21 19.52
N SER A 44 -9.84 -4.39 19.85
CA SER A 44 -10.89 -4.49 18.83
C SER A 44 -11.07 -3.19 18.05
N LEU A 45 -11.27 -3.31 16.73
CA LEU A 45 -11.59 -2.18 15.85
C LEU A 45 -13.00 -1.64 16.07
N VAL A 46 -13.91 -2.48 16.56
CA VAL A 46 -15.34 -2.14 16.74
C VAL A 46 -15.64 -1.66 18.15
N ASN A 47 -14.92 -2.19 19.16
CA ASN A 47 -15.12 -1.85 20.56
C ASN A 47 -13.80 -1.43 21.21
N PRO A 48 -13.64 -0.18 21.69
CA PRO A 48 -14.65 0.89 21.77
C PRO A 48 -14.95 1.54 20.42
N LYS A 49 -16.22 1.96 20.25
CA LYS A 49 -16.76 2.54 19.00
C LYS A 49 -16.11 3.85 18.57
N ARG A 50 -15.57 4.64 19.51
CA ARG A 50 -14.94 5.93 19.24
C ARG A 50 -13.44 5.86 19.49
N SER A 51 -12.68 6.65 18.73
CA SER A 51 -11.29 6.93 19.03
C SER A 51 -11.20 7.71 20.35
N PHE A 52 -10.15 7.48 21.12
CA PHE A 52 -9.93 8.09 22.43
C PHE A 52 -8.46 8.46 22.60
N CYS A 53 -8.17 9.42 23.48
CA CYS A 53 -6.79 9.77 23.81
C CYS A 53 -6.16 8.66 24.66
N PRO A 54 -4.95 8.18 24.35
CA PRO A 54 -4.31 7.12 25.13
C PRO A 54 -3.88 7.55 26.55
N ASN A 55 -3.75 8.86 26.82
CA ASN A 55 -3.33 9.35 28.13
C ASN A 55 -4.54 9.65 29.05
N CYS A 56 -5.53 10.42 28.57
CA CYS A 56 -6.68 10.81 29.40
C CYS A 56 -7.97 10.03 29.12
N GLU A 57 -7.95 9.09 28.18
CA GLU A 57 -9.10 8.26 27.76
C GLU A 57 -10.33 9.03 27.27
N ALA A 58 -10.24 10.36 27.18
CA ALA A 58 -11.33 11.19 26.68
C ALA A 58 -11.65 10.81 25.23
N PRO A 59 -12.94 10.64 24.88
CA PRO A 59 -13.34 10.34 23.52
C PRO A 59 -12.99 11.52 22.59
N ILE A 60 -12.47 11.22 21.41
CA ILE A 60 -12.14 12.23 20.39
C ILE A 60 -13.44 12.63 19.69
N ALA A 61 -13.72 13.94 19.66
CA ALA A 61 -14.88 14.48 18.96
C ALA A 61 -14.75 14.26 17.44
N TRP A 62 -15.88 14.13 16.73
CA TRP A 62 -15.86 13.87 15.29
C TRP A 62 -15.12 14.96 14.48
N TYR A 63 -15.23 16.23 14.89
CA TYR A 63 -14.54 17.35 14.27
C TYR A 63 -13.05 17.44 14.61
N ASP A 64 -12.59 16.74 15.66
CA ASP A 64 -11.17 16.59 16.00
C ASP A 64 -10.53 15.42 15.22
N ASN A 65 -11.32 14.70 14.41
CA ASN A 65 -10.88 13.67 13.47
C ASN A 65 -10.89 14.14 12.00
N ILE A 66 -11.04 15.45 11.74
CA ILE A 66 -10.89 15.97 10.37
C ILE A 66 -9.40 15.82 9.99
N PRO A 67 -9.06 15.01 8.98
CA PRO A 67 -7.68 14.66 8.67
C PRO A 67 -6.82 15.89 8.42
N ILE A 68 -5.59 15.89 8.95
CA ILE A 68 -4.53 16.91 8.85
C ILE A 68 -4.91 18.22 9.56
N ILE A 69 -6.08 18.77 9.27
CA ILE A 69 -6.58 20.05 9.76
C ILE A 69 -6.72 20.03 11.29
N SER A 70 -7.30 18.97 11.86
CA SER A 70 -7.53 18.90 13.31
C SER A 70 -6.21 18.96 14.08
N TRP A 71 -5.18 18.28 13.59
CA TRP A 71 -3.86 18.28 14.21
C TRP A 71 -3.21 19.67 14.19
N LEU A 72 -3.34 20.40 13.07
CA LEU A 72 -2.84 21.78 12.94
C LEU A 72 -3.61 22.75 13.85
N VAL A 73 -4.94 22.68 13.86
CA VAL A 73 -5.81 23.55 14.67
C VAL A 73 -5.63 23.31 16.17
N LEU A 74 -5.43 22.05 16.58
CA LEU A 74 -5.16 21.69 17.96
C LEU A 74 -3.72 22.02 18.40
N GLY A 75 -2.86 22.47 17.49
CA GLY A 75 -1.45 22.76 17.77
C GLY A 75 -0.67 21.51 18.21
N ALA A 76 -0.95 20.37 17.56
CA ALA A 76 -0.35 19.07 17.86
C ALA A 76 -0.57 18.58 19.31
N LYS A 77 -1.66 18.98 19.98
CA LYS A 77 -1.92 18.62 21.38
C LYS A 77 -3.35 18.13 21.59
N CYS A 78 -3.55 17.19 22.50
CA CYS A 78 -4.88 16.77 22.89
C CYS A 78 -5.69 17.96 23.44
N ARG A 79 -6.97 18.06 23.05
CA ARG A 79 -7.86 19.13 23.51
C ARG A 79 -7.98 19.18 25.05
N HIS A 80 -8.08 18.01 25.69
CA HIS A 80 -8.35 17.85 27.11
C HIS A 80 -7.08 17.87 27.97
N CYS A 81 -6.15 16.94 27.75
CA CYS A 81 -4.95 16.79 28.61
C CYS A 81 -3.69 17.50 28.09
N LYS A 82 -3.75 18.14 26.90
CA LYS A 82 -2.61 18.81 26.25
C LYS A 82 -1.41 17.91 25.91
N GLU A 83 -1.53 16.59 26.05
CA GLU A 83 -0.53 15.63 25.60
C GLU A 83 -0.22 15.84 24.12
N PRO A 84 1.06 15.88 23.71
CA PRO A 84 1.44 15.98 22.30
C PRO A 84 0.88 14.81 21.48
N ILE A 85 0.28 15.13 20.33
CA ILE A 85 -0.17 14.17 19.32
C ILE A 85 0.98 13.98 18.32
N ALA A 86 1.43 12.74 18.13
CA ALA A 86 2.56 12.44 17.26
C ALA A 86 2.34 12.92 15.81
N VAL A 87 3.41 13.44 15.19
CA VAL A 87 3.42 13.88 13.76
C VAL A 87 3.09 12.74 12.80
N ARG A 88 3.24 11.49 13.25
CA ARG A 88 2.83 10.30 12.50
C ARG A 88 1.37 10.34 12.05
N TYR A 89 0.46 10.88 12.87
CA TYR A 89 -0.97 10.91 12.55
C TYR A 89 -1.25 11.66 11.24
N PRO A 90 -0.87 12.95 11.10
CA PRO A 90 -1.06 13.67 9.84
C PRO A 90 -0.22 13.11 8.68
N ILE A 91 0.92 12.45 8.94
CA ILE A 91 1.69 11.77 7.88
C ILE A 91 0.90 10.60 7.29
N VAL A 92 0.33 9.72 8.13
CA VAL A 92 -0.47 8.57 7.67
C VAL A 92 -1.72 9.04 6.92
N GLU A 93 -2.34 10.12 7.39
CA GLU A 93 -3.47 10.75 6.72
C GLU A 93 -3.08 11.28 5.33
N ALA A 94 -1.96 12.01 5.24
CA ALA A 94 -1.45 12.50 3.97
C ALA A 94 -1.05 11.35 3.03
N LEU A 95 -0.41 10.29 3.52
CA LEU A 95 -0.07 9.11 2.72
C LEU A 95 -1.32 8.41 2.18
N GLY A 96 -2.39 8.31 2.97
CA GLY A 96 -3.69 7.82 2.51
C GLY A 96 -4.25 8.67 1.37
N GLY A 97 -4.26 9.99 1.54
CA GLY A 97 -4.69 10.92 0.50
C GLY A 97 -3.87 10.83 -0.79
N LEU A 98 -2.54 10.87 -0.66
CA LEU A 98 -1.61 10.86 -1.79
C LEU A 98 -1.63 9.53 -2.55
N SER A 99 -1.75 8.41 -1.85
CA SER A 99 -1.83 7.09 -2.49
C SER A 99 -3.13 6.91 -3.27
N PHE A 100 -4.28 7.36 -2.73
CA PHE A 100 -5.55 7.34 -3.45
C PHE A 100 -5.51 8.27 -4.66
N LEU A 101 -4.98 9.49 -4.49
CA LEU A 101 -4.78 10.43 -5.58
C LEU A 101 -3.91 9.84 -6.69
N ALA A 102 -2.78 9.21 -6.34
CA ALA A 102 -1.90 8.56 -7.31
C ALA A 102 -2.62 7.44 -8.06
N VAL A 103 -3.45 6.65 -7.37
CA VAL A 103 -4.24 5.58 -7.98
C VAL A 103 -5.28 6.15 -8.97
N THR A 104 -5.94 7.25 -8.63
CA THR A 104 -6.90 7.92 -9.52
C THR A 104 -6.20 8.52 -10.74
N LEU A 105 -5.06 9.19 -10.55
CA LEU A 105 -4.24 9.74 -11.63
C LEU A 105 -3.81 8.63 -12.60
N GLY A 106 -3.32 7.50 -12.09
CA GLY A 106 -2.93 6.37 -12.92
C GLY A 106 -4.05 5.86 -13.82
N ALA A 107 -5.29 5.76 -13.32
CA ALA A 107 -6.43 5.35 -14.14
C ALA A 107 -6.82 6.41 -15.18
N LEU A 108 -6.86 7.69 -14.80
CA LEU A 108 -7.24 8.78 -15.72
C LEU A 108 -6.24 8.93 -16.86
N PHE A 109 -4.94 8.78 -16.58
CA PHE A 109 -3.87 8.84 -17.58
C PHE A 109 -3.54 7.49 -18.23
N GLY A 110 -4.39 6.47 -18.02
CA GLY A 110 -4.33 5.22 -18.77
C GLY A 110 -3.20 4.26 -18.38
N ALA A 111 -2.60 4.38 -17.20
CA ALA A 111 -1.60 3.43 -16.69
C ALA A 111 -2.18 2.01 -16.51
N TYR A 112 -3.49 1.91 -16.23
CA TYR A 112 -4.21 0.64 -16.11
C TYR A 112 -5.72 0.83 -16.33
N SER A 113 -6.43 -0.29 -16.46
CA SER A 113 -7.89 -0.30 -16.62
C SER A 113 -8.60 0.24 -15.37
N PRO A 114 -9.62 1.11 -15.49
CA PRO A 114 -10.38 1.60 -14.33
C PRO A 114 -11.03 0.49 -13.49
N TRP A 115 -11.27 -0.68 -14.07
CA TRP A 115 -11.85 -1.83 -13.38
C TRP A 115 -11.01 -2.35 -12.20
N ILE A 116 -9.69 -2.10 -12.16
CA ILE A 116 -8.83 -2.49 -11.03
C ILE A 116 -8.80 -1.45 -9.90
N LEU A 117 -9.41 -0.26 -10.09
CA LEU A 117 -9.37 0.82 -9.09
C LEU A 117 -9.76 0.39 -7.67
N PRO A 118 -10.85 -0.38 -7.45
CA PRO A 118 -11.20 -0.83 -6.11
C PRO A 118 -10.09 -1.61 -5.43
N GLU A 119 -9.42 -2.50 -6.18
CA GLU A 119 -8.29 -3.28 -5.65
C GLU A 119 -7.10 -2.40 -5.32
N LEU A 120 -6.77 -1.43 -6.18
CA LEU A 120 -5.66 -0.52 -5.93
C LEU A 120 -5.90 0.42 -4.74
N TYR A 121 -7.14 0.81 -4.46
CA TYR A 121 -7.47 1.54 -3.22
C TYR A 121 -7.34 0.68 -1.97
N VAL A 122 -7.76 -0.60 -2.04
CA VAL A 122 -7.56 -1.55 -0.94
C VAL A 122 -6.06 -1.77 -0.71
N PHE A 123 -5.30 -2.02 -1.78
CA PHE A 123 -3.84 -2.14 -1.72
C PHE A 123 -3.20 -0.87 -1.15
N ALA A 124 -3.64 0.31 -1.56
CA ALA A 124 -3.12 1.57 -1.04
C ALA A 124 -3.29 1.67 0.47
N ALA A 125 -4.50 1.42 0.97
CA ALA A 125 -4.79 1.44 2.40
C ALA A 125 -4.00 0.37 3.18
N VAL A 126 -4.02 -0.88 2.70
CA VAL A 126 -3.36 -1.99 3.38
C VAL A 126 -1.84 -1.85 3.35
N SER A 127 -1.25 -1.32 2.27
CA SER A 127 0.19 -1.10 2.17
C SER A 127 0.71 -0.18 3.27
N ILE A 128 -0.03 0.89 3.59
CA ILE A 128 0.33 1.81 4.68
C ILE A 128 0.25 1.07 6.02
N VAL A 129 -0.81 0.29 6.27
CA VAL A 129 -0.97 -0.48 7.51
C VAL A 129 0.17 -1.48 7.70
N ILE A 130 0.45 -2.30 6.68
CA ILE A 130 1.50 -3.33 6.74
C ILE A 130 2.86 -2.66 6.91
N ALA A 131 3.18 -1.62 6.14
CA ALA A 131 4.48 -0.95 6.24
C ALA A 131 4.72 -0.39 7.65
N TYR A 132 3.73 0.26 8.26
CA TYR A 132 3.89 0.83 9.59
C TYR A 132 3.93 -0.22 10.71
N ILE A 133 3.11 -1.27 10.63
CA ILE A 133 3.17 -2.36 11.61
C ILE A 133 4.52 -3.10 11.50
N ASP A 134 5.03 -3.33 10.29
CA ASP A 134 6.32 -3.98 10.09
C ASP A 134 7.49 -3.08 10.56
N LEU A 135 7.43 -1.77 10.32
CA LEU A 135 8.44 -0.84 10.84
C LEU A 135 8.48 -0.75 12.37
N ASP A 136 7.31 -0.84 13.04
CA ASP A 136 7.23 -0.72 14.49
C ASP A 136 7.48 -2.03 15.24
N HIS A 137 7.02 -3.15 14.66
CA HIS A 137 6.95 -4.44 15.35
C HIS A 137 7.69 -5.57 14.62
N HIS A 138 8.19 -5.37 13.40
CA HIS A 138 8.76 -6.42 12.54
C HIS A 138 7.80 -7.62 12.35
N LEU A 139 6.50 -7.33 12.24
CA LEU A 139 5.44 -8.33 12.13
C LEU A 139 4.55 -8.03 10.92
N ILE A 140 4.27 -9.06 10.14
CA ILE A 140 3.21 -9.04 9.14
C ILE A 140 2.08 -9.95 9.61
N LEU A 141 1.01 -9.33 10.11
CA LEU A 141 -0.06 -10.02 10.84
C LEU A 141 -1.05 -10.70 9.89
N ASN A 142 -1.31 -11.99 10.10
CA ASN A 142 -2.28 -12.77 9.31
C ASN A 142 -3.71 -12.21 9.38
N VAL A 143 -4.07 -11.54 10.49
CA VAL A 143 -5.38 -10.87 10.64
C VAL A 143 -5.57 -9.73 9.64
N VAL A 144 -4.48 -9.15 9.12
CA VAL A 144 -4.52 -8.19 8.02
C VAL A 144 -4.41 -8.92 6.67
N LEU A 145 -3.44 -9.83 6.53
CA LEU A 145 -3.17 -10.50 5.26
C LEU A 145 -4.32 -11.37 4.72
N LEU A 146 -4.99 -12.15 5.59
CA LEU A 146 -6.02 -13.07 5.13
C LEU A 146 -7.24 -12.34 4.55
N PRO A 147 -7.81 -11.32 5.22
CA PRO A 147 -8.85 -10.49 4.61
C PRO A 147 -8.39 -9.81 3.33
N THR A 148 -7.14 -9.32 3.28
CA THR A 148 -6.59 -8.70 2.06
C THR A 148 -6.53 -9.70 0.91
N LEU A 149 -6.03 -10.92 1.13
CA LEU A 149 -5.99 -11.95 0.09
C LEU A 149 -7.37 -12.28 -0.48
N ILE A 150 -8.38 -12.42 0.40
CA ILE A 150 -9.76 -12.69 0.00
C ILE A 150 -10.31 -11.51 -0.82
N ALA A 151 -10.11 -10.28 -0.34
CA ALA A 151 -10.52 -9.07 -1.05
C ALA A 151 -9.84 -8.96 -2.42
N THR A 152 -8.53 -9.19 -2.49
CA THR A 152 -7.75 -9.16 -3.74
C THR A 152 -8.28 -10.16 -4.75
N LEU A 153 -8.50 -11.42 -4.36
CA LEU A 153 -9.04 -12.42 -5.29
C LEU A 153 -10.44 -12.04 -5.79
N ALA A 154 -11.31 -11.57 -4.90
CA ALA A 154 -12.67 -11.16 -5.26
C ALA A 154 -12.67 -9.94 -6.20
N LEU A 155 -11.89 -8.90 -5.87
CA LEU A 155 -11.83 -7.66 -6.64
C LEU A 155 -11.14 -7.87 -7.99
N LEU A 156 -10.09 -8.70 -8.07
CA LEU A 156 -9.46 -9.06 -9.35
C LEU A 156 -10.38 -9.93 -10.22
N ALA A 157 -11.17 -10.83 -9.62
CA ALA A 157 -12.19 -11.58 -10.36
C ALA A 157 -13.28 -10.64 -10.92
N LEU A 158 -13.76 -9.69 -10.13
CA LEU A 158 -14.70 -8.65 -10.58
C LEU A 158 -14.11 -7.77 -11.68
N ALA A 159 -12.85 -7.37 -11.56
CA ALA A 159 -12.15 -6.60 -12.58
C ALA A 159 -11.99 -7.40 -13.89
N SER A 160 -11.75 -8.71 -13.79
CA SER A 160 -11.64 -9.62 -14.93
C SER A 160 -13.00 -9.84 -15.60
N LEU A 161 -14.09 -9.90 -14.83
CA LEU A 161 -15.46 -9.90 -15.35
C LEU A 161 -15.78 -8.61 -16.10
N GLY A 162 -15.47 -7.44 -15.53
CA GLY A 162 -15.76 -6.14 -16.15
C GLY A 162 -14.93 -5.84 -17.41
N THR A 163 -13.73 -6.41 -17.51
CA THR A 163 -12.88 -6.33 -18.72
C THR A 163 -13.10 -7.48 -19.70
N ASN A 164 -13.76 -8.56 -19.27
CA ASN A 164 -13.86 -9.84 -19.96
C ASN A 164 -12.49 -10.46 -20.33
N GLU A 165 -11.45 -10.18 -19.52
CA GLU A 165 -10.07 -10.63 -19.76
C GLU A 165 -9.58 -11.60 -18.68
N TRP A 166 -10.11 -12.83 -18.67
CA TRP A 166 -9.71 -13.88 -17.73
C TRP A 166 -8.24 -14.27 -17.79
N ASN A 167 -7.58 -14.05 -18.94
CA ASN A 167 -6.13 -14.26 -19.09
C ASN A 167 -5.31 -13.41 -18.11
N ARG A 168 -5.80 -12.22 -17.72
CA ARG A 168 -5.13 -11.39 -16.69
C ARG A 168 -5.17 -12.05 -15.32
N LEU A 169 -6.30 -12.67 -14.96
CA LEU A 169 -6.42 -13.41 -13.71
C LEU A 169 -5.55 -14.67 -13.71
N GLY A 170 -5.49 -15.39 -14.83
CA GLY A 170 -4.58 -16.53 -14.99
C GLY A 170 -3.11 -16.12 -14.78
N ARG A 171 -2.69 -15.02 -15.40
CA ARG A 171 -1.35 -14.45 -15.19
C ARG A 171 -1.13 -14.01 -13.74
N ALA A 172 -2.12 -13.37 -13.10
CA ALA A 172 -2.07 -12.99 -11.70
C ALA A 172 -1.76 -14.19 -10.79
N VAL A 173 -2.47 -15.30 -10.98
CA VAL A 173 -2.25 -16.53 -10.20
C VAL A 173 -0.85 -17.10 -10.45
N ILE A 174 -0.39 -17.12 -11.70
CA ILE A 174 0.98 -17.57 -12.04
C ILE A 174 2.02 -16.68 -11.33
N CYS A 175 1.91 -15.36 -11.44
CA CYS A 175 2.80 -14.41 -10.79
C CYS A 175 2.80 -14.55 -9.26
N ALA A 176 1.63 -14.77 -8.66
CA ALA A 176 1.49 -15.02 -7.22
C ALA A 176 2.22 -16.29 -6.79
N ILE A 177 2.06 -17.39 -7.53
CA ILE A 177 2.76 -18.65 -7.26
C ILE A 177 4.26 -18.48 -7.45
N VAL A 178 4.70 -17.84 -8.53
CA VAL A 178 6.13 -17.61 -8.82
C VAL A 178 6.78 -16.79 -7.72
N LEU A 179 6.18 -15.66 -7.34
CA LEU A 179 6.74 -14.79 -6.31
C LEU A 179 6.67 -15.43 -4.93
N GLY A 180 5.54 -16.06 -4.58
CA GLY A 180 5.40 -16.80 -3.33
C GLY A 180 6.38 -17.95 -3.21
N ALA A 181 6.56 -18.74 -4.27
CA ALA A 181 7.54 -19.83 -4.31
C ALA A 181 8.98 -19.32 -4.22
N PHE A 182 9.28 -18.18 -4.86
CA PHE A 182 10.59 -17.54 -4.77
C PHE A 182 10.92 -17.11 -3.32
N TYR A 183 9.98 -16.44 -2.64
CA TYR A 183 10.16 -16.05 -1.24
C TYR A 183 10.22 -17.26 -0.29
N LEU A 184 9.42 -18.30 -0.57
CA LEU A 184 9.48 -19.56 0.16
C LEU A 184 10.85 -20.23 0.02
N LEU A 185 11.38 -20.30 -1.20
CA LEU A 185 12.70 -20.85 -1.46
C LEU A 185 13.79 -20.05 -0.76
N LEU A 186 13.72 -18.72 -0.76
CA LEU A 186 14.63 -17.86 -0.01
C LEU A 186 14.56 -18.13 1.50
N SER A 187 13.36 -18.30 2.07
CA SER A 187 13.16 -18.63 3.49
C SER A 187 13.74 -20.02 3.86
N ILE A 188 13.64 -21.00 2.96
CA ILE A 188 14.19 -22.34 3.18
C ILE A 188 15.73 -22.33 3.12
N ILE A 189 16.32 -21.59 2.16
CA ILE A 189 17.78 -21.49 1.99
C ILE A 189 18.39 -20.67 3.15
N TRP A 190 17.78 -19.54 3.50
CA TRP A 190 18.24 -18.62 4.53
C TRP A 190 17.37 -18.73 5.77
N LYS A 191 17.55 -19.81 6.54
CA LYS A 191 16.78 -20.04 7.77
C LYS A 191 16.97 -18.86 8.74
N GLY A 192 15.89 -18.15 9.03
CA GLY A 192 15.87 -16.97 9.91
C GLY A 192 16.19 -15.65 9.20
N GLY A 193 16.47 -15.66 7.90
CA GLY A 193 16.73 -14.44 7.12
C GLY A 193 15.47 -13.74 6.61
N MET A 194 14.37 -14.46 6.41
CA MET A 194 13.12 -13.90 5.90
C MET A 194 11.91 -14.45 6.66
N GLY A 195 10.92 -13.58 6.94
CA GLY A 195 9.77 -13.95 7.75
C GLY A 195 8.69 -14.68 6.93
N ASP A 196 7.96 -15.59 7.58
CA ASP A 196 6.81 -16.27 6.97
C ASP A 196 5.72 -15.29 6.50
N GLY A 197 5.67 -14.11 7.11
CA GLY A 197 4.80 -13.01 6.71
C GLY A 197 5.12 -12.47 5.31
N ASP A 198 6.42 -12.36 4.97
CA ASP A 198 6.88 -11.83 3.68
C ASP A 198 6.46 -12.75 2.54
N ILE A 199 6.52 -14.08 2.75
CA ILE A 199 6.07 -15.08 1.78
C ILE A 199 4.59 -14.89 1.46
N LYS A 200 3.75 -14.69 2.49
CA LYS A 200 2.31 -14.50 2.31
C LYS A 200 1.99 -13.16 1.67
N LEU A 201 2.73 -12.11 2.01
CA LEU A 201 2.63 -10.83 1.34
C LEU A 201 3.00 -10.96 -0.14
N ALA A 202 4.09 -11.66 -0.48
CA ALA A 202 4.51 -11.93 -1.85
C ALA A 202 3.40 -12.55 -2.72
N PHE A 203 2.59 -13.46 -2.18
CA PHE A 203 1.42 -13.99 -2.91
C PHE A 203 0.44 -12.89 -3.31
N ILE A 204 0.06 -12.01 -2.38
CA ILE A 204 -0.88 -10.90 -2.65
C ILE A 204 -0.26 -9.92 -3.67
N LEU A 205 1.01 -9.56 -3.49
CA LEU A 205 1.72 -8.63 -4.38
C LEU A 205 1.85 -9.19 -5.80
N GLY A 206 2.09 -10.50 -5.92
CA GLY A 206 2.13 -11.19 -7.21
C GLY A 206 0.76 -11.26 -7.90
N LEU A 207 -0.34 -11.40 -7.16
CA LEU A 207 -1.70 -11.32 -7.72
C LEU A 207 -1.96 -9.92 -8.33
N ILE A 208 -1.70 -8.87 -7.56
CA ILE A 208 -1.98 -7.48 -7.97
C ILE A 208 -1.15 -7.12 -9.21
N THR A 209 0.17 -7.32 -9.14
CA THR A 209 1.06 -6.95 -10.25
C THR A 209 0.93 -7.87 -11.45
N GLY A 210 0.70 -9.16 -11.24
CA GLY A 210 0.45 -10.10 -12.33
C GLY A 210 -0.83 -9.79 -13.08
N TRP A 211 -1.88 -9.29 -12.42
CA TRP A 211 -3.08 -8.83 -13.13
C TRP A 211 -2.77 -7.62 -14.02
N LEU A 212 -2.00 -6.66 -13.52
CA LEU A 212 -1.57 -5.47 -14.28
C LEU A 212 -0.72 -5.82 -15.50
N GLY A 213 0.28 -6.70 -15.34
CA GLY A 213 1.14 -7.13 -16.44
C GLY A 213 2.52 -7.64 -16.00
N TRP A 214 3.24 -8.23 -16.96
CA TRP A 214 4.58 -8.79 -16.73
C TRP A 214 5.61 -7.72 -16.37
N SER A 215 5.52 -6.53 -16.97
CA SER A 215 6.46 -5.44 -16.69
C SER A 215 6.30 -4.93 -15.26
N GLN A 216 5.07 -4.73 -14.79
CA GLN A 216 4.78 -4.34 -13.40
C GLN A 216 5.24 -5.40 -12.40
N PHE A 217 5.00 -6.68 -12.70
CA PHE A 217 5.45 -7.80 -11.88
C PHE A 217 6.97 -7.86 -11.75
N ILE A 218 7.69 -7.90 -12.87
CA ILE A 218 9.15 -8.04 -12.88
C ILE A 218 9.78 -6.81 -12.22
N ILE A 219 9.44 -5.61 -12.68
CA ILE A 219 10.06 -4.38 -12.17
C ILE A 219 9.71 -4.19 -10.69
N GLY A 220 8.47 -4.47 -10.28
CA GLY A 220 8.08 -4.37 -8.89
C GLY A 220 8.80 -5.37 -7.98
N ALA A 221 8.90 -6.63 -8.41
CA ALA A 221 9.59 -7.68 -7.67
C ALA A 221 11.10 -7.38 -7.52
N PHE A 222 11.76 -6.92 -8.59
CA PHE A 222 13.18 -6.54 -8.52
C PHE A 222 13.38 -5.27 -7.68
N ALA A 223 12.53 -4.25 -7.86
CA ALA A 223 12.62 -3.00 -7.12
C ALA A 223 12.52 -3.23 -5.60
N ALA A 224 11.74 -4.21 -5.14
CA ALA A 224 11.69 -4.60 -3.74
C ALA A 224 13.06 -4.94 -3.15
N PHE A 225 13.86 -5.78 -3.85
CA PHE A 225 15.20 -6.16 -3.40
C PHE A 225 16.20 -5.01 -3.50
N PHE A 226 16.12 -4.19 -4.56
CA PHE A 226 16.98 -3.02 -4.68
C PHE A 226 16.71 -1.99 -3.57
N ILE A 227 15.45 -1.68 -3.30
CA ILE A 227 15.07 -0.76 -2.22
C ILE A 227 15.45 -1.36 -0.86
N GLY A 228 15.11 -2.62 -0.60
CA GLY A 228 15.42 -3.28 0.67
C GLY A 228 16.93 -3.38 0.92
N GLY A 229 17.72 -3.72 -0.10
CA GLY A 229 19.19 -3.73 -0.03
C GLY A 229 19.77 -2.35 0.23
N PHE A 230 19.26 -1.31 -0.46
CA PHE A 230 19.70 0.06 -0.25
C PHE A 230 19.36 0.58 1.15
N LEU A 231 18.12 0.38 1.62
CA LEU A 231 17.70 0.78 2.97
C LEU A 231 18.52 0.05 4.04
N SER A 232 18.75 -1.25 3.86
CA SER A 232 19.59 -2.03 4.76
C SER A 232 21.02 -1.48 4.83
N LEU A 233 21.61 -1.18 3.67
CA LEU A 233 22.96 -0.61 3.60
C LEU A 233 23.04 0.74 4.33
N VAL A 234 22.07 1.63 4.12
CA VAL A 234 22.01 2.95 4.78
C VAL A 234 21.88 2.80 6.30
N LEU A 235 21.05 1.87 6.78
CA LEU A 235 20.85 1.63 8.21
C LEU A 235 22.10 1.05 8.89
N ILE A 236 22.79 0.14 8.22
CA ILE A 236 24.05 -0.47 8.70
C ILE A 236 25.17 0.60 8.75
N ILE A 237 25.34 1.38 7.68
CA ILE A 237 26.35 2.47 7.63
C ILE A 237 26.05 3.52 8.70
N GLY A 238 24.76 3.83 8.91
CA GLY A 238 24.30 4.74 9.95
C GLY A 238 24.43 4.19 11.38
N LYS A 239 24.93 2.96 11.56
CA LYS A 239 25.04 2.24 12.85
C LYS A 239 23.73 2.20 13.64
N LYS A 240 22.59 2.26 12.94
CA LYS A 240 21.27 2.16 13.56
C LYS A 240 20.81 0.72 13.75
N VAL A 241 21.41 -0.20 12.99
CA VAL A 241 21.10 -1.63 13.03
C VAL A 241 22.41 -2.40 12.92
N ASP A 242 22.57 -3.43 13.76
CA ASP A 242 23.70 -4.35 13.66
C ASP A 242 23.58 -5.23 12.40
N MET A 243 24.70 -5.76 11.91
CA MET A 243 24.72 -6.62 10.72
C MET A 243 23.85 -7.90 10.85
N HIS A 244 23.42 -8.22 12.07
CA HIS A 244 22.52 -9.34 12.39
C HIS A 244 21.14 -8.89 12.91
N GLY A 245 20.87 -7.59 12.94
CA GLY A 245 19.56 -7.06 13.32
C GLY A 245 18.54 -7.31 12.21
N GLY A 246 17.34 -7.79 12.58
CA GLY A 246 16.25 -7.99 11.64
C GLY A 246 15.79 -6.65 11.05
N ILE A 247 15.83 -6.53 9.72
CA ILE A 247 15.33 -5.34 9.01
C ILE A 247 13.96 -5.68 8.43
N PRO A 248 12.93 -4.82 8.64
CA PRO A 248 11.59 -5.08 8.14
C PRO A 248 11.58 -4.98 6.62
N PHE A 249 11.35 -6.09 5.94
CA PHE A 249 11.42 -6.19 4.48
C PHE A 249 10.08 -5.85 3.79
N GLY A 250 8.97 -5.90 4.53
CA GLY A 250 7.63 -5.57 4.04
C GLY A 250 7.53 -4.18 3.40
N PRO A 251 8.03 -3.09 4.04
CA PRO A 251 8.05 -1.75 3.45
C PRO A 251 8.75 -1.70 2.09
N SER A 252 9.90 -2.36 1.94
CA SER A 252 10.61 -2.42 0.65
C SER A 252 9.84 -3.18 -0.40
N MET A 253 9.17 -4.29 -0.04
CA MET A 253 8.29 -5.02 -0.95
C MET A 253 7.16 -4.13 -1.47
N LEU A 254 6.49 -3.43 -0.57
CA LEU A 254 5.37 -2.55 -0.92
C LEU A 254 5.80 -1.38 -1.80
N LEU A 255 6.92 -0.73 -1.47
CA LEU A 255 7.48 0.35 -2.29
C LEU A 255 7.90 -0.15 -3.68
N GLY A 256 8.51 -1.34 -3.76
CA GLY A 256 8.83 -1.99 -5.03
C GLY A 256 7.59 -2.17 -5.91
N ILE A 257 6.49 -2.67 -5.33
CA ILE A 257 5.24 -2.86 -6.05
C ILE A 257 4.62 -1.54 -6.49
N TRP A 258 4.63 -0.50 -5.64
CA TRP A 258 4.20 0.84 -6.04
C TRP A 258 4.98 1.37 -7.25
N LEU A 259 6.31 1.17 -7.28
CA LEU A 259 7.14 1.50 -8.44
C LEU A 259 6.77 0.64 -9.66
N GLY A 260 6.55 -0.66 -9.46
CA GLY A 260 6.11 -1.57 -10.52
C GLY A 260 4.80 -1.12 -11.16
N ILE A 261 3.81 -0.71 -10.37
CA ILE A 261 2.48 -0.27 -10.83
C ILE A 261 2.59 0.93 -11.78
N PHE A 262 3.34 1.98 -11.40
CA PHE A 262 3.37 3.22 -12.17
C PHE A 262 4.50 3.32 -13.19
N VAL A 263 5.66 2.74 -12.88
CA VAL A 263 6.89 2.91 -13.67
C VAL A 263 7.22 1.65 -14.48
N GLY A 264 6.56 0.53 -14.19
CA GLY A 264 6.82 -0.75 -14.85
C GLY A 264 6.67 -0.70 -16.37
N ALA A 265 5.51 -0.25 -16.87
CA ALA A 265 5.27 -0.18 -18.31
C ALA A 265 6.18 0.83 -19.05
N PRO A 266 6.38 2.06 -18.55
CA PRO A 266 7.33 3.00 -19.17
C PRO A 266 8.77 2.46 -19.26
N ILE A 267 9.29 1.87 -18.18
CA ILE A 267 10.65 1.31 -18.16
C ILE A 267 10.78 0.14 -19.14
N ALA A 268 9.81 -0.78 -19.16
CA ALA A 268 9.84 -1.90 -20.09
C ALA A 268 9.81 -1.43 -21.55
N THR A 269 9.01 -0.41 -21.86
CA THR A 269 8.94 0.18 -23.19
C THR A 269 10.28 0.82 -23.58
N LEU A 270 10.88 1.60 -22.69
CA LEU A 270 12.20 2.20 -22.91
C LEU A 270 13.27 1.13 -23.16
N TYR A 271 13.26 0.05 -22.37
CA TYR A 271 14.20 -1.07 -22.55
C TYR A 271 14.05 -1.73 -23.93
N LEU A 272 12.82 -2.03 -24.35
CA LEU A 272 12.55 -2.65 -25.65
C LEU A 272 12.96 -1.72 -26.81
N GLN A 273 12.74 -0.42 -26.69
CA GLN A 273 13.16 0.57 -27.68
C GLN A 273 14.69 0.67 -27.79
N VAL A 274 15.39 0.75 -26.66
CA VAL A 274 16.86 0.85 -26.63
C VAL A 274 17.51 -0.42 -27.16
N THR A 275 16.91 -1.59 -26.92
CA THR A 275 17.42 -2.89 -27.39
C THR A 275 16.98 -3.25 -28.82
N GLY A 276 16.14 -2.43 -29.46
CA GLY A 276 15.65 -2.67 -30.82
C GLY A 276 14.66 -3.83 -30.96
N LEU A 277 14.00 -4.20 -29.86
CA LEU A 277 12.99 -5.27 -29.80
C LEU A 277 11.54 -4.74 -29.85
N ALA A 278 11.36 -3.42 -29.95
CA ALA A 278 10.08 -2.72 -30.05
C ALA A 278 9.65 -2.47 -31.50
#